data_AF-A0AAV4V3R7-F1
#
_entry.id   AF-A0AAV4V3R7-F1
#
_cell.length_a   1.000
_cell.length_b   1.000
_cell.length_c   1.000
_cell.angle_alpha   90.00
_cell.angle_beta   90.00
_cell.angle_gamma   90.00
#
_symmetry.space_group_name_H-M   'P 1'
#
loop_
_entity.id
_entity.type
_entity.pdbx_description
1 polymer ?
#
loop_
_entity_poly.entity_id
_entity_poly.type
_entity_poly.pdbx_seq_one_letter_code
_entity_poly.pdbx_strand_id
1 'polypeptide(L)'
;MTRARLKAFDLLLFQLKNAAASVLRETWLIYKHTKLVKRLKNAAASVLRETWLIYKHTKLVKRVSPGRVRRHQRQFLLAIYTLRKVKLEQRKLMDNANTISDMAKTSNSIYEVVSDLSQRQLALEERIQATTERLIAIQETLDSLPDIIMCRIQACRKPSLHQPGTGPSWASISSVNLPTSQRRSCTLGIPTIVPRSGSANN
;
A
#
# COMPACT_ATOMS: atom_id res chain seq x y z
N MET A 1 18.18 -1.59 29.42
CA MET A 1 16.92 -0.80 29.32
C MET A 1 17.08 0.59 28.68
N THR A 2 18.29 1.13 28.48
CA THR A 2 18.52 2.50 28.00
C THR A 2 18.38 2.67 26.48
N ARG A 3 18.82 1.70 25.68
CA ARG A 3 18.87 1.80 24.20
C ARG A 3 17.49 1.93 23.53
N ALA A 4 16.46 1.27 24.05
CA ALA A 4 15.10 1.37 23.54
C ALA A 4 14.45 2.73 23.86
N ARG A 5 14.75 3.29 25.04
CA ARG A 5 14.29 4.63 25.44
C ARG A 5 14.93 5.74 24.59
N LEU A 6 16.21 5.63 24.27
CA LEU A 6 16.88 6.56 23.34
C LEU A 6 16.26 6.49 21.93
N LYS A 7 16.04 5.28 21.38
CA LYS A 7 15.35 5.13 20.09
C LYS A 7 13.94 5.71 20.08
N ALA A 8 13.19 5.50 21.17
CA ALA A 8 11.86 6.08 21.31
C ALA A 8 11.91 7.62 21.38
N PHE A 9 12.90 8.19 22.08
CA PHE A 9 13.11 9.62 22.19
C PHE A 9 13.52 10.24 20.85
N ASP A 10 14.44 9.63 20.11
CA ASP A 10 14.86 10.06 18.78
C ASP A 10 13.70 10.00 17.77
N LEU A 11 12.87 8.95 17.84
CA LEU A 11 11.66 8.83 17.04
C LEU A 11 10.65 9.94 17.36
N LEU A 12 10.44 10.24 18.65
CA LEU A 12 9.56 11.32 19.09
C LEU A 12 10.08 12.68 18.63
N LEU A 13 11.38 12.91 18.72
CA LEU A 13 12.03 14.14 18.27
C LEU A 13 11.94 14.29 16.74
N PHE A 14 12.08 13.20 15.99
CA PHE A 14 11.90 13.18 14.54
C PHE A 14 10.45 13.44 14.13
N GLN A 15 9.49 12.80 14.80
CA GLN A 15 8.06 13.04 14.57
C GLN A 15 7.68 14.48 14.90
N LEU A 16 8.19 15.04 16.01
CA LEU A 16 7.94 16.42 16.40
C LEU A 16 8.52 17.41 15.37
N LYS A 17 9.74 17.17 14.88
CA LYS A 17 10.36 17.97 13.81
C LYS A 17 9.56 17.90 12.51
N ASN A 18 9.09 16.72 12.11
CA ASN A 18 8.29 16.54 10.90
C ASN A 18 6.92 17.20 11.01
N ALA A 19 6.25 17.06 12.17
CA ALA A 19 4.98 17.71 12.44
C ALA A 19 5.10 19.24 12.38
N ALA A 20 6.13 19.80 13.04
CA ALA A 20 6.42 21.23 12.97
C ALA A 20 6.70 21.70 11.53
N ALA A 21 7.48 20.93 10.77
CA ALA A 21 7.74 21.23 9.37
C ALA A 21 6.47 21.16 8.49
N SER A 22 5.51 20.28 8.78
CA SER A 22 4.23 20.21 8.08
C SER A 22 3.39 21.46 8.32
N VAL A 23 3.22 21.83 9.60
CA VAL A 23 2.46 23.03 9.98
C VAL A 23 3.06 24.29 9.36
N LEU A 24 4.40 24.41 9.36
CA LEU A 24 5.08 25.53 8.70
C LEU A 24 4.86 25.55 7.18
N ARG A 25 4.87 24.40 6.51
CA ARG A 25 4.56 24.32 5.07
C ARG A 25 3.12 24.72 4.78
N GLU A 26 2.16 24.21 5.55
CA GLU A 26 0.72 24.53 5.38
C GLU A 26 0.43 26.01 5.61
N THR A 27 0.93 26.58 6.70
CA THR A 27 0.79 28.02 7.00
C THR A 27 1.48 28.88 5.93
N TRP A 28 2.65 28.47 5.44
CA TRP A 28 3.33 29.16 4.34
C TRP A 28 2.54 29.10 3.03
N LEU A 29 1.95 27.94 2.70
CA LEU A 29 1.09 27.78 1.52
C LEU A 29 -0.16 28.68 1.62
N ILE A 30 -0.81 28.73 2.77
CA ILE A 30 -1.97 29.59 3.02
C ILE A 30 -1.59 31.07 2.90
N TYR A 31 -0.46 31.48 3.50
CA TYR A 31 0.05 32.84 3.40
C TYR A 31 0.36 33.21 1.94
N LYS A 32 1.04 32.33 1.19
CA LYS A 32 1.40 32.55 -0.21
C LYS A 32 0.15 32.64 -1.09
N HIS A 33 -0.84 31.77 -0.89
CA HIS A 33 -2.12 31.81 -1.59
C HIS A 33 -2.86 33.13 -1.33
N THR A 34 -2.98 33.51 -0.05
CA THR A 34 -3.65 34.76 0.35
C THR A 34 -2.97 36.00 -0.25
N LYS A 35 -1.63 36.04 -0.24
CA LYS A 35 -0.85 37.14 -0.84
C LYS A 35 -1.04 37.23 -2.36
N LEU A 36 -1.09 36.08 -3.04
CA LEU A 36 -1.32 36.05 -4.50
C LEU A 36 -2.72 36.52 -4.88
N VAL A 37 -3.76 36.06 -4.19
CA VAL A 37 -5.14 36.52 -4.43
C VAL A 37 -5.25 38.04 -4.25
N LYS A 38 -4.64 38.59 -3.20
CA LYS A 38 -4.58 40.05 -2.99
C LYS A 38 -3.88 40.77 -4.13
N ARG A 39 -2.71 40.29 -4.57
CA ARG A 39 -1.96 40.87 -5.72
C ARG A 39 -2.76 40.78 -7.02
N LEU A 40 -3.50 39.70 -7.25
CA LEU A 40 -4.33 39.50 -8.43
C LEU A 40 -5.46 40.53 -8.48
N LYS A 41 -6.19 40.68 -7.36
CA LYS A 41 -7.26 41.68 -7.23
C LYS A 41 -6.73 43.10 -7.42
N ASN A 42 -5.57 43.42 -6.84
CA ASN A 42 -4.95 44.73 -7.01
C ASN A 42 -4.53 45.01 -8.46
N ALA A 43 -3.91 44.04 -9.13
CA ALA A 43 -3.53 44.18 -10.53
C ALA A 43 -4.76 44.36 -11.44
N ALA A 44 -5.84 43.63 -11.18
CA ALA A 44 -7.11 43.80 -11.89
C ALA A 44 -7.71 45.19 -11.69
N ALA A 45 -7.69 45.71 -10.44
CA ALA A 45 -8.13 47.07 -10.14
C ALA A 45 -7.30 48.13 -10.90
N SER A 46 -5.98 47.94 -10.98
CA SER A 46 -5.10 48.82 -11.77
C SER A 46 -5.44 48.79 -13.27
N VAL A 47 -5.76 47.63 -13.84
CA VAL A 47 -6.20 47.53 -15.24
C VAL A 47 -7.47 48.35 -15.48
N LEU A 48 -8.47 48.21 -14.60
CA LEU A 48 -9.72 48.97 -14.70
C LEU A 48 -9.48 50.48 -14.56
N ARG A 49 -8.66 50.88 -13.58
CA ARG A 49 -8.29 52.27 -13.34
C ARG A 49 -7.63 52.90 -14.57
N GLU A 50 -6.62 52.25 -15.14
CA GLU A 50 -5.90 52.80 -16.29
C GLU A 50 -6.76 52.79 -17.56
N THR A 51 -7.62 51.78 -17.75
CA THR A 51 -8.61 51.75 -18.85
C THR A 51 -9.53 52.97 -18.79
N TRP A 52 -10.08 53.25 -17.61
CA TRP A 52 -10.93 54.41 -17.39
C TRP A 52 -10.19 55.73 -17.63
N LEU A 53 -8.96 55.87 -17.14
CA LEU A 53 -8.17 57.09 -17.31
C LEU A 53 -7.80 57.34 -18.77
N ILE A 54 -7.52 56.28 -19.54
CA ILE A 54 -7.33 56.38 -21.00
C ILE A 54 -8.61 56.88 -21.66
N TYR A 55 -9.76 56.29 -21.35
CA TYR A 55 -11.05 56.71 -21.91
C TYR A 55 -11.36 58.18 -21.56
N LYS A 56 -11.19 58.56 -20.29
CA LYS A 56 -11.36 59.94 -19.80
C LYS A 56 -10.51 60.93 -20.59
N HIS A 57 -9.21 60.65 -20.77
CA HIS A 57 -8.28 61.58 -21.39
C HIS A 57 -8.24 61.55 -22.92
N THR A 58 -8.98 60.64 -23.55
CA THR A 58 -9.09 60.55 -25.02
C THR A 58 -10.48 60.86 -25.55
N LYS A 59 -11.55 60.62 -24.78
CA LYS A 59 -12.95 60.73 -25.23
C LYS A 59 -13.79 61.75 -24.46
N LEU A 60 -13.43 62.12 -23.23
CA LEU A 60 -14.19 63.06 -22.39
C LEU A 60 -13.51 64.42 -22.21
N VAL A 61 -12.61 64.81 -23.11
CA VAL A 61 -11.89 66.09 -23.05
C VAL A 61 -11.97 66.84 -24.39
N LYS A 62 -12.10 68.18 -24.33
CA LYS A 62 -12.16 69.03 -25.54
C LYS A 62 -10.84 69.05 -26.32
N ARG A 63 -9.70 68.95 -25.63
CA ARG A 63 -8.36 68.85 -26.23
C ARG A 63 -7.58 67.72 -25.58
N VAL A 64 -7.09 66.78 -26.39
CA VAL A 64 -6.34 65.61 -25.93
C VAL A 64 -4.90 66.00 -25.64
N SER A 65 -4.38 65.59 -24.48
CA SER A 65 -2.95 65.76 -24.12
C SER A 65 -2.18 64.45 -24.36
N PRO A 66 -1.37 64.33 -25.43
CA PRO A 66 -0.75 63.05 -25.80
C PRO A 66 0.19 62.49 -24.72
N GLY A 67 0.90 63.35 -23.99
CA GLY A 67 1.81 62.93 -22.92
C GLY A 67 1.11 62.20 -21.77
N ARG A 68 -0.08 62.68 -21.36
CA ARG A 68 -0.87 62.06 -20.29
C ARG A 68 -1.45 60.72 -20.73
N VAL A 69 -1.93 60.65 -21.97
CA VAL A 69 -2.43 59.40 -22.57
C VAL A 69 -1.32 58.36 -22.60
N ARG A 70 -0.10 58.71 -23.06
CA ARG A 70 1.05 57.80 -23.06
C ARG A 70 1.42 57.29 -21.66
N ARG A 71 1.32 58.12 -20.63
CA ARG A 71 1.57 57.70 -19.23
C ARG A 71 0.58 56.60 -18.80
N HIS A 72 -0.72 56.83 -19.00
CA HIS A 72 -1.74 55.84 -18.65
C HIS A 72 -1.68 54.58 -19.51
N GLN A 73 -1.32 54.70 -20.79
CA GLN A 73 -1.07 53.54 -21.65
C GLN A 73 0.09 52.68 -21.14
N ARG A 74 1.22 53.29 -20.73
CA ARG A 74 2.34 52.55 -20.14
C ARG A 74 1.93 51.86 -18.84
N GLN A 75 1.22 52.57 -17.97
CA GLN A 75 0.71 52.00 -16.72
C GLN A 75 -0.30 50.87 -16.96
N PHE A 76 -1.17 51.00 -17.96
CA PHE A 76 -2.10 49.96 -18.40
C PHE A 76 -1.36 48.70 -18.85
N LEU A 77 -0.35 48.82 -19.72
CA LEU A 77 0.44 47.69 -20.19
C LEU A 77 1.19 47.01 -19.03
N LEU A 78 1.74 47.78 -18.09
CA LEU A 78 2.38 47.25 -16.89
C LEU A 78 1.37 46.51 -15.98
N ALA A 79 0.15 47.03 -15.84
CA ALA A 79 -0.90 46.38 -15.07
C ALA A 79 -1.34 45.06 -15.71
N ILE A 80 -1.51 45.01 -17.04
CA ILE A 80 -1.81 43.79 -17.79
C ILE A 80 -0.69 42.76 -17.64
N TYR A 81 0.57 43.16 -17.80
CA TYR A 81 1.72 42.28 -17.60
C TYR A 81 1.73 41.70 -16.20
N THR A 82 1.56 42.55 -15.19
CA THR A 82 1.55 42.13 -13.78
C THR A 82 0.40 41.16 -13.48
N LEU A 83 -0.80 41.44 -13.98
CA LEU A 83 -1.97 40.58 -13.82
C LEU A 83 -1.71 39.19 -14.43
N ARG A 84 -1.15 39.13 -15.64
CA ARG A 84 -0.79 37.87 -16.31
C ARG A 84 0.25 37.08 -15.51
N LYS A 85 1.29 37.75 -15.00
CA LYS A 85 2.35 37.13 -14.19
C LYS A 85 1.78 36.53 -12.89
N VAL A 86 0.96 37.29 -12.16
CA VAL A 86 0.35 36.82 -10.92
C VAL A 86 -0.62 35.66 -11.18
N LYS A 87 -1.41 35.72 -12.26
CA LYS A 87 -2.31 34.63 -12.67
C LYS A 87 -1.54 33.33 -12.97
N LEU A 88 -0.37 33.44 -13.61
CA LEU A 88 0.49 32.29 -13.86
C LEU A 88 1.10 31.74 -12.56
N GLU A 89 1.58 32.62 -11.67
CA GLU A 89 2.07 32.22 -10.34
C GLU A 89 1.00 31.47 -9.54
N GLN A 90 -0.26 31.94 -9.60
CA GLN A 90 -1.39 31.27 -8.97
C GLN A 90 -1.64 29.87 -9.55
N ARG A 91 -1.64 29.74 -10.89
CA ARG A 91 -1.82 28.45 -11.56
C ARG A 91 -0.73 27.44 -11.17
N LYS A 92 0.54 27.85 -11.21
CA LYS A 92 1.67 26.99 -10.81
C LYS A 92 1.54 26.46 -9.39
N LEU A 93 1.06 27.29 -8.45
CA LEU A 93 0.84 26.82 -7.08
C LEU A 93 -0.31 25.82 -6.98
N MET A 94 -1.38 26.02 -7.74
CA MET A 94 -2.50 25.08 -7.81
C MET A 94 -2.04 23.74 -8.36
N ASP A 95 -1.28 23.75 -9.45
CA ASP A 95 -0.75 22.54 -10.08
C ASP A 95 0.16 21.77 -9.10
N ASN A 96 1.05 22.48 -8.39
CA ASN A 96 1.89 21.87 -7.35
C ASN A 96 1.06 21.25 -6.21
N ALA A 97 -0.02 21.92 -5.77
CA ALA A 97 -0.90 21.38 -4.74
C ALA A 97 -1.60 20.10 -5.21
N ASN A 98 -2.06 20.08 -6.46
CA ASN A 98 -2.67 18.90 -7.07
C ASN A 98 -1.66 17.75 -7.18
N THR A 99 -0.43 18.00 -7.65
CA THR A 99 0.63 16.99 -7.73
C THR A 99 0.96 16.38 -6.37
N ILE A 100 1.01 17.19 -5.30
CA ILE A 100 1.23 16.69 -3.94
C ILE A 100 0.05 15.81 -3.49
N SER A 101 -1.19 16.22 -3.78
CA SER A 101 -2.38 15.43 -3.47
C SER A 101 -2.37 14.08 -4.19
N ASP A 102 -2.00 14.06 -5.47
CA ASP A 102 -1.95 12.82 -6.25
C ASP A 102 -0.83 11.90 -5.76
N MET A 103 0.32 12.44 -5.38
CA MET A 103 1.39 11.66 -4.76
C MET A 103 0.97 11.02 -3.44
N ALA A 104 0.16 11.72 -2.62
CA ALA A 104 -0.39 11.16 -1.39
C ALA A 104 -1.36 10.00 -1.67
N LYS A 105 -2.22 10.12 -2.69
CA LYS A 105 -3.12 9.05 -3.13
C LYS A 105 -2.36 7.82 -3.61
N THR A 106 -1.34 8.03 -4.46
CA THR A 106 -0.47 6.95 -4.93
C THR A 106 0.25 6.28 -3.76
N SER A 107 0.74 7.05 -2.79
CA SER A 107 1.35 6.50 -1.58
C SER A 107 0.38 5.63 -0.79
N ASN A 108 -0.87 6.09 -0.58
CA ASN A 108 -1.89 5.30 0.11
C ASN A 108 -2.18 3.97 -0.61
N SER A 109 -2.35 4.01 -1.93
CA SER A 109 -2.55 2.79 -2.74
C SER A 109 -1.35 1.84 -2.65
N ILE A 110 -0.13 2.35 -2.67
CA ILE A 110 1.08 1.53 -2.46
C ILE A 110 1.06 0.89 -1.08
N TYR A 111 0.73 1.64 -0.03
CA TYR A 111 0.65 1.09 1.33
C TYR A 111 -0.39 -0.03 1.44
N GLU A 112 -1.56 0.12 0.85
CA GLU A 112 -2.60 -0.92 0.81
C GLU A 112 -2.08 -2.20 0.13
N VAL A 113 -1.46 -2.08 -1.04
CA VAL A 113 -0.90 -3.22 -1.78
C VAL A 113 0.24 -3.91 -1.01
N VAL A 114 1.16 -3.13 -0.44
CA VAL A 114 2.28 -3.67 0.34
C VAL A 114 1.78 -4.35 1.62
N SER A 115 0.76 -3.80 2.28
CA SER A 115 0.15 -4.40 3.46
C SER A 115 -0.51 -5.75 3.13
N ASP A 116 -1.29 -5.82 2.06
CA ASP A 116 -1.90 -7.08 1.59
C ASP A 116 -0.82 -8.10 1.19
N LEU A 117 0.24 -7.67 0.50
CA LEU A 117 1.37 -8.53 0.17
C LEU A 117 2.06 -9.09 1.43
N SER A 118 2.31 -8.24 2.42
CA SER A 118 2.91 -8.66 3.69
C SER A 118 2.03 -9.68 4.43
N GLN A 119 0.70 -9.48 4.44
CA GLN A 119 -0.23 -10.42 5.03
C GLN A 119 -0.21 -11.79 4.32
N ARG A 120 -0.17 -11.78 2.98
CA ARG A 120 -0.04 -13.02 2.19
C ARG A 120 1.30 -13.71 2.43
N GLN A 121 2.39 -12.94 2.59
CA GLN A 121 3.71 -13.48 2.90
C GLN A 121 3.69 -14.21 4.25
N LEU A 122 3.14 -13.60 5.31
CA LEU A 122 3.01 -14.26 6.61
C LEU A 122 2.22 -15.57 6.54
N ALA A 123 1.11 -15.58 5.79
CA ALA A 123 0.31 -16.80 5.59
C ALA A 123 1.08 -17.91 4.83
N LEU A 124 1.97 -17.53 3.91
CA LEU A 124 2.84 -18.49 3.23
C LEU A 124 3.94 -19.01 4.16
N GLU A 125 4.53 -18.15 4.98
CA GLU A 125 5.53 -18.53 5.99
C GLU A 125 4.94 -19.52 7.00
N GLU A 126 3.72 -19.30 7.48
CA GLU A 126 3.01 -20.26 8.37
C GLU A 126 2.78 -21.60 7.69
N ARG A 127 2.37 -21.62 6.41
CA ARG A 127 2.18 -22.86 5.65
C ARG A 127 3.49 -23.62 5.45
N ILE A 128 4.58 -22.91 5.17
CA ILE A 128 5.92 -23.50 5.03
C ILE A 128 6.34 -24.11 6.37
N GLN A 129 6.18 -23.38 7.46
CA GLN A 129 6.48 -23.86 8.80
C GLN A 129 5.72 -25.16 9.12
N ALA A 130 4.41 -25.19 8.86
CA ALA A 130 3.59 -26.38 9.05
C ALA A 130 4.02 -27.57 8.17
N THR A 131 4.45 -27.31 6.93
CA THR A 131 5.01 -28.38 6.08
C THR A 131 6.35 -28.90 6.59
N THR A 132 7.22 -28.01 7.08
CA THR A 132 8.51 -28.38 7.68
C THR A 132 8.31 -29.24 8.92
N GLU A 133 7.37 -28.89 9.80
CA GLU A 133 7.03 -29.68 10.99
C GLU A 133 6.53 -31.08 10.63
N ARG A 134 5.67 -31.20 9.61
CA ARG A 134 5.21 -32.51 9.12
C ARG A 134 6.36 -33.34 8.54
N LEU A 135 7.30 -32.71 7.84
CA LEU A 135 8.48 -33.39 7.32
C LEU A 135 9.38 -33.90 8.45
N ILE A 136 9.59 -33.10 9.50
CA ILE A 136 10.35 -33.51 10.68
C ILE A 136 9.67 -34.70 11.38
N ALA A 137 8.35 -34.65 11.58
CA ALA A 137 7.62 -35.76 12.18
C ALA A 137 7.74 -37.06 11.35
N ILE A 138 7.68 -36.97 10.02
CA ILE A 138 7.94 -38.12 9.15
C ILE A 138 9.37 -38.62 9.33
N GLN A 139 10.36 -37.73 9.36
CA GLN A 139 11.77 -38.10 9.57
C GLN A 139 11.96 -38.86 10.90
N GLU A 140 11.39 -38.37 12.00
CA GLU A 140 11.45 -39.04 13.31
C GLU A 140 10.79 -40.43 13.29
N THR A 141 9.65 -40.57 12.60
CA THR A 141 9.02 -41.89 12.44
C THR A 141 9.89 -42.84 11.63
N LEU A 142 10.59 -42.36 10.61
CA LEU A 142 11.52 -43.16 9.82
C LEU A 142 12.77 -43.55 10.62
N ASP A 143 13.30 -42.65 11.43
CA ASP A 143 14.51 -42.89 12.25
C ASP A 143 14.24 -43.89 13.39
N SER A 144 13.04 -43.92 13.96
CA SER A 144 12.65 -44.89 15.00
C SER A 144 12.25 -46.28 14.46
N LEU A 145 11.97 -46.36 13.16
CA LEU A 145 11.47 -47.57 12.52
C LEU A 145 12.46 -48.77 12.58
N PRO A 146 13.78 -48.61 12.33
CA PRO A 146 14.76 -49.66 12.52
C PRO A 146 14.80 -50.22 13.94
N ASP A 147 14.71 -49.37 14.96
CA ASP A 147 14.72 -49.78 16.37
C ASP A 147 13.48 -50.60 16.72
N ILE A 148 12.31 -50.18 16.22
CA ILE A 148 11.05 -50.92 16.40
C ILE A 148 11.14 -52.28 15.69
N ILE A 149 11.66 -52.32 14.46
CA ILE A 149 11.89 -53.58 13.74
C ILE A 149 12.84 -54.48 14.52
N MET A 150 13.96 -53.95 15.03
CA MET A 150 14.94 -54.70 15.81
C MET A 150 14.33 -55.24 17.10
N CYS A 151 13.56 -54.44 17.83
CA CYS A 151 12.83 -54.87 19.02
C CYS A 151 11.84 -56.01 18.71
N ARG A 152 11.12 -55.93 17.58
CA ARG A 152 10.19 -56.99 17.15
C ARG A 152 10.92 -58.27 16.76
N ILE A 153 12.03 -58.16 16.03
CA ILE A 153 12.88 -59.31 15.69
C ILE A 153 13.44 -59.96 16.96
N GLN A 154 13.93 -59.18 17.93
CA GLN A 154 14.45 -59.68 19.21
C GLN A 154 13.36 -60.29 20.09
N ALA A 155 12.15 -59.71 20.11
CA ALA A 155 11.00 -60.29 20.80
C ALA A 155 10.62 -61.66 20.23
N CYS A 156 10.73 -61.85 18.91
CA CYS A 156 10.59 -63.15 18.25
C CYS A 156 11.79 -64.09 18.50
N ARG A 157 12.96 -63.58 18.92
CA ARG A 157 14.20 -64.35 19.10
C ARG A 157 14.41 -64.86 20.53
N LYS A 158 13.55 -64.56 21.50
CA LYS A 158 13.68 -65.15 22.86
C LYS A 158 13.73 -66.69 22.76
N PRO A 159 14.84 -67.35 23.14
CA PRO A 159 14.86 -68.80 23.23
C PRO A 159 14.02 -69.20 24.43
N SER A 160 12.93 -69.91 24.18
CA SER A 160 12.23 -70.70 25.18
C SER A 160 13.19 -71.77 25.71
N LEU A 161 13.82 -71.54 26.86
CA LEU A 161 14.59 -72.56 27.56
C LEU A 161 13.73 -73.16 28.69
N HIS A 162 12.96 -74.20 28.34
CA HIS A 162 12.85 -75.45 29.11
C HIS A 162 12.09 -76.52 28.30
N GLN A 163 12.66 -77.74 28.25
CA GLN A 163 12.16 -78.97 27.63
C GLN A 163 10.94 -79.58 28.40
N PRO A 164 10.49 -80.82 28.11
CA PRO A 164 9.79 -81.31 26.92
C PRO A 164 8.41 -81.90 27.31
N GLY A 165 7.43 -81.94 26.40
CA GLY A 165 6.14 -82.57 26.72
C GLY A 165 5.15 -82.58 25.57
N THR A 166 5.16 -83.67 24.81
CA THR A 166 4.00 -84.31 24.17
C THR A 166 2.82 -83.45 23.69
N GLY A 167 2.67 -83.36 22.37
CA GLY A 167 1.37 -83.44 21.68
C GLY A 167 0.58 -82.13 21.53
N PRO A 168 0.06 -81.82 20.32
CA PRO A 168 -0.72 -80.61 20.09
C PRO A 168 -2.14 -80.78 20.64
N SER A 169 -2.61 -79.81 21.44
CA SER A 169 -4.02 -79.72 21.84
C SER A 169 -4.69 -78.61 21.05
N TRP A 170 -5.53 -79.02 20.10
CA TRP A 170 -6.48 -78.19 19.39
C TRP A 170 -7.42 -77.48 20.38
N ALA A 171 -7.36 -76.16 20.49
CA ALA A 171 -8.53 -75.34 20.83
C ALA A 171 -8.25 -73.84 20.66
N SER A 172 -9.21 -73.16 20.02
CA SER A 172 -9.46 -71.72 20.06
C SER A 172 -8.80 -70.86 18.97
N ILE A 173 -9.09 -71.20 17.72
CA ILE A 173 -9.31 -70.18 16.69
C ILE A 173 -10.54 -69.37 17.14
N SER A 174 -10.31 -68.17 17.63
CA SER A 174 -11.39 -67.18 17.80
C SER A 174 -11.33 -66.23 16.60
N SER A 175 -12.34 -66.37 15.75
CA SER A 175 -12.60 -65.57 14.56
C SER A 175 -12.47 -64.07 14.82
N VAL A 176 -11.58 -63.39 14.09
CA VAL A 176 -11.72 -61.96 13.84
C VAL A 176 -12.41 -61.79 12.49
N ASN A 177 -13.64 -61.31 12.57
CA ASN A 177 -14.49 -60.98 11.45
C ASN A 177 -13.82 -59.96 10.52
N LEU A 178 -13.85 -60.25 9.21
CA LEU A 178 -13.93 -59.25 8.15
C LEU A 178 -15.41 -59.19 7.74
N PRO A 179 -16.00 -58.00 7.49
CA PRO A 179 -16.24 -57.66 6.08
C PRO A 179 -16.22 -56.15 5.74
N THR A 180 -15.52 -55.85 4.64
CA THR A 180 -16.06 -55.17 3.42
C THR A 180 -16.28 -53.65 3.37
N SER A 181 -15.84 -53.11 2.22
CA SER A 181 -16.23 -51.85 1.54
C SER A 181 -15.69 -50.54 2.15
N GLN A 182 -15.18 -49.57 1.39
CA GLN A 182 -15.61 -49.16 0.06
C GLN A 182 -14.48 -48.39 -0.64
N ARG A 183 -14.08 -48.88 -1.82
CA ARG A 183 -13.32 -48.13 -2.81
C ARG A 183 -14.17 -46.93 -3.25
N ARG A 184 -13.75 -45.69 -2.97
CA ARG A 184 -14.27 -44.51 -3.66
C ARG A 184 -13.17 -43.83 -4.45
N SER A 185 -13.49 -43.72 -5.73
CA SER A 185 -12.74 -43.18 -6.84
C SER A 185 -12.23 -41.77 -6.60
N CYS A 186 -10.94 -41.55 -6.86
CA CYS A 186 -10.43 -40.23 -7.20
C CYS A 186 -11.00 -39.86 -8.57
N THR A 187 -11.93 -38.91 -8.62
CA THR A 187 -12.32 -38.25 -9.88
C THR A 187 -11.70 -36.86 -9.89
N LEU A 188 -10.92 -36.61 -10.95
CA LEU A 188 -10.45 -35.29 -11.31
C LEU A 188 -11.65 -34.34 -11.48
N GLY A 189 -11.56 -33.17 -10.86
CA GLY A 189 -12.51 -32.08 -11.05
C GLY A 189 -11.76 -30.76 -11.16
N ILE A 190 -11.32 -30.44 -12.38
CA ILE A 190 -10.98 -29.08 -12.80
C ILE A 190 -12.29 -28.32 -12.94
N PRO A 191 -12.36 -27.05 -12.51
CA PRO A 191 -13.24 -26.08 -13.15
C PRO A 191 -12.40 -25.09 -13.95
N THR A 192 -12.54 -25.20 -15.27
CA THR A 192 -12.26 -24.17 -16.26
C THR A 192 -13.23 -23.02 -16.05
N ILE A 193 -12.73 -21.80 -15.82
CA ILE A 193 -13.53 -20.57 -16.01
C ILE A 193 -13.05 -19.92 -17.31
N VAL A 194 -13.93 -19.98 -18.32
CA VAL A 194 -13.84 -19.27 -19.60
C VAL A 194 -14.25 -17.80 -19.38
N PRO A 195 -13.64 -16.82 -20.08
CA PRO A 195 -13.96 -15.41 -19.97
C PRO A 195 -15.28 -15.07 -20.67
N ARG A 196 -16.09 -14.20 -20.06
CA ARG A 196 -17.26 -13.60 -20.70
C ARG A 196 -16.90 -12.20 -21.22
N SER A 197 -16.67 -12.11 -22.51
CA SER A 197 -16.71 -10.86 -23.28
C SER A 197 -18.17 -10.43 -23.48
N GLY A 198 -18.44 -9.13 -23.41
CA GLY A 198 -19.78 -8.58 -23.63
C GLY A 198 -19.89 -7.06 -23.42
N SER A 199 -19.39 -6.32 -24.41
CA SER A 199 -19.99 -5.11 -25.03
C SER A 199 -20.67 -4.04 -24.15
N ALA A 200 -20.14 -2.82 -24.21
CA ALA A 200 -20.94 -1.59 -24.15
C ALA A 200 -20.35 -0.53 -25.10
N ASN A 201 -21.03 -0.33 -26.23
CA ASN A 201 -21.01 0.89 -27.02
C ASN A 201 -21.83 1.96 -26.28
N ASN A 202 -21.27 3.14 -26.03
CA ASN A 202 -21.69 4.45 -26.57
C ASN A 202 -20.84 5.56 -25.95
#